data_AF-A0A836S4Z0-F1
#
_entry.id   AF-A0A836S4Z0-F1
#
_cell.length_a   1.000
_cell.length_b   1.000
_cell.length_c   1.000
_cell.angle_alpha   90.00
_cell.angle_beta   90.00
_cell.angle_gamma   90.00
#
_symmetry.space_group_name_H-M   'P 1'
#
loop_
_entity.id
_entity.type
_entity.pdbx_description
1 polymer ?
#
loop_
_entity_poly.entity_id
_entity_poly.type
_entity_poly.pdbx_seq_one_letter_code
_entity_poly.pdbx_strand_id
1 'polypeptide(L)'
;MDLTTILTGMLPAVVIVAGILTAASSVFLLWLYRRATLRGMRQQSGHAVKTVLEQPDGEQEKTRHNLELVIQNWQNKSLPTPSKETKRFYRKISRSLRSTAIVYALGGLAYALIFTLVWMITSGGGFVPGRFLWLLICFMWPTVIAINLLVAINRKESITIVLGYFAVVIIIALFVLARNPELTIGQTIFFWLFVNLPASVLFLSFLYYRIRSVGPLVLAFMVAGVTGAFLLIQFAGSSDNLLRSISAAGNIFGLGATTLFVLMHVIGFVIFSLLGWYLLKLLGRRYREKRLSDQSLNLDALWLTFAVVQSITLVFEGWAWIFTGLVAFAFYKIVTLTGFAQRRKKAVNDTHYPMLLLLRVFVLGRRSE
;
A
#
# COMPACT_ATOMS: atom_id res chain seq x y z
N MET A 1 20.88 20.42 -23.02
CA MET A 1 19.80 20.28 -22.02
C MET A 1 20.44 19.92 -20.71
N ASP A 2 20.29 20.75 -19.68
CA ASP A 2 20.91 20.50 -18.38
C ASP A 2 20.38 19.20 -17.76
N LEU A 3 21.29 18.43 -17.15
CA LEU A 3 21.01 17.18 -16.46
C LEU A 3 19.84 17.35 -15.48
N THR A 4 19.77 18.49 -14.79
CA THR A 4 18.70 18.90 -13.88
C THR A 4 17.31 19.00 -14.54
N THR A 5 17.21 19.41 -15.81
CA THR A 5 15.92 19.56 -16.52
C THR A 5 15.38 18.21 -17.03
N ILE A 6 16.27 17.28 -17.39
CA ILE A 6 15.90 15.90 -17.76
C ILE A 6 15.59 15.06 -16.50
N LEU A 7 16.34 15.26 -15.40
CA LEU A 7 16.18 14.52 -14.14
C LEU A 7 14.95 14.94 -13.33
N THR A 8 14.54 16.21 -13.35
CA THR A 8 13.32 16.68 -12.63
C THR A 8 12.03 16.12 -13.21
N GLY A 9 12.02 15.67 -14.46
CA GLY A 9 10.87 15.05 -15.12
C GLY A 9 10.61 13.59 -14.74
N MET A 10 11.59 12.87 -14.17
CA MET A 10 11.48 11.44 -13.89
C MET A 10 10.39 11.13 -12.84
N LEU A 11 10.36 11.88 -11.73
CA LEU A 11 9.37 11.64 -10.68
C LEU A 11 7.94 11.93 -11.17
N PRO A 12 7.65 13.09 -11.80
CA PRO A 12 6.35 13.33 -12.45
C PRO A 12 6.00 12.26 -13.50
N ALA A 13 6.96 11.84 -14.33
CA ALA A 13 6.72 10.82 -15.36
C ALA A 13 6.36 9.47 -14.75
N VAL A 14 7.09 9.00 -13.75
CA VAL A 14 6.79 7.74 -13.03
C VAL A 14 5.40 7.83 -12.42
N VAL A 15 5.07 8.94 -11.75
CA VAL A 15 3.78 9.16 -11.11
C VAL A 15 2.63 9.14 -12.12
N ILE A 16 2.75 9.88 -13.22
CA ILE A 16 1.71 10.00 -14.25
C ILE A 16 1.53 8.67 -14.98
N VAL A 17 2.62 8.07 -15.48
CA VAL A 17 2.58 6.81 -16.23
C VAL A 17 2.06 5.68 -15.36
N ALA A 18 2.57 5.53 -14.12
CA ALA A 18 2.08 4.50 -13.21
C ALA A 18 0.61 4.73 -12.85
N GLY A 19 0.18 5.98 -12.64
CA GLY A 19 -1.23 6.31 -12.38
C GLY A 19 -2.14 5.90 -13.54
N ILE A 20 -1.81 6.27 -14.78
CA ILE A 20 -2.59 5.93 -15.97
C ILE A 20 -2.66 4.41 -16.16
N LEU A 21 -1.52 3.71 -16.10
CA LEU A 21 -1.46 2.26 -16.25
C LEU A 21 -2.23 1.54 -15.14
N THR A 22 -2.17 2.05 -13.91
CA THR A 22 -2.91 1.49 -12.76
C THR A 22 -4.42 1.65 -12.97
N ALA A 23 -4.87 2.82 -13.41
CA ALA A 23 -6.29 3.06 -13.69
C ALA A 23 -6.82 2.10 -14.76
N ALA A 24 -6.13 2.02 -15.91
CA ALA A 24 -6.50 1.13 -16.99
C ALA A 24 -6.52 -0.34 -16.54
N SER A 25 -5.47 -0.79 -15.86
CA SER A 25 -5.33 -2.17 -15.42
C SER A 25 -6.35 -2.55 -14.34
N SER A 26 -6.63 -1.65 -13.41
CA SER A 26 -7.59 -1.91 -12.35
C SER A 26 -9.02 -2.02 -12.88
N VAL A 27 -9.41 -1.16 -13.82
CA VAL A 27 -10.71 -1.25 -14.50
C VAL A 27 -10.82 -2.56 -15.27
N PHE A 28 -9.77 -2.93 -16.01
CA PHE A 28 -9.73 -4.18 -16.76
C PHE A 28 -9.84 -5.42 -15.85
N LEU A 29 -9.09 -5.46 -14.73
CA LEU A 29 -9.14 -6.55 -13.77
C LEU A 29 -10.51 -6.67 -13.09
N LEU A 30 -11.14 -5.56 -12.73
CA LEU A 30 -12.49 -5.56 -12.15
C LEU A 30 -13.53 -6.07 -13.15
N TRP A 31 -13.39 -5.69 -14.43
CA TRP A 31 -14.24 -6.18 -15.50
C TRP A 31 -14.09 -7.71 -15.67
N LEU A 32 -12.86 -8.21 -15.71
CA LEU A 32 -12.58 -9.65 -15.77
C LEU A 32 -13.14 -10.40 -14.55
N TYR A 33 -12.91 -9.86 -13.36
CA TYR A 33 -13.42 -10.44 -12.11
C TYR A 33 -14.94 -10.52 -12.14
N ARG A 34 -15.63 -9.42 -12.45
CA ARG A 34 -17.09 -9.38 -12.55
C ARG A 34 -17.61 -10.41 -13.56
N ARG A 35 -16.97 -10.51 -14.73
CA ARG A 35 -17.35 -11.49 -15.76
C ARG A 35 -17.17 -12.92 -15.27
N ALA A 36 -16.06 -13.23 -14.59
CA ALA A 36 -15.79 -14.54 -14.03
C ALA A 36 -16.78 -14.90 -12.90
N THR A 37 -17.07 -13.97 -11.98
CA THR A 37 -18.04 -14.17 -10.91
C THR A 37 -19.44 -14.42 -11.45
N LEU A 38 -19.90 -13.62 -12.43
CA LEU A 38 -21.21 -13.83 -13.05
C LEU A 38 -21.29 -15.18 -13.78
N ARG A 39 -20.21 -15.60 -14.44
CA ARG A 39 -20.15 -16.91 -15.10
C ARG A 39 -20.23 -18.06 -14.07
N GLY A 40 -19.48 -17.96 -12.97
CA GLY A 40 -19.51 -18.95 -11.89
C GLY A 40 -20.85 -19.02 -11.17
N MET A 41 -21.49 -17.87 -10.90
CA MET A 41 -22.82 -17.83 -10.31
C MET A 41 -23.87 -18.47 -11.21
N ARG A 42 -23.82 -18.24 -12.53
CA ARG A 42 -24.73 -18.89 -13.50
C ARG A 42 -24.54 -20.41 -13.55
N GLN A 43 -23.30 -20.90 -13.42
CA GLN A 43 -23.01 -22.33 -13.37
C GLN A 43 -23.51 -22.98 -12.08
N GLN A 44 -23.30 -22.33 -10.93
CA GLN A 44 -23.81 -22.83 -9.65
C GLN A 44 -25.33 -22.74 -9.53
N SER A 45 -25.97 -21.69 -10.04
CA SER A 45 -27.44 -21.62 -10.09
C SER A 45 -28.03 -22.67 -11.03
N GLY A 46 -27.36 -22.94 -12.17
CA GLY A 46 -27.77 -24.01 -13.09
C GLY A 46 -27.65 -25.40 -12.49
N HIS A 47 -26.59 -25.66 -11.71
CA HIS A 47 -26.47 -26.92 -10.97
C HIS A 47 -27.44 -27.02 -9.80
N ALA A 48 -27.63 -25.98 -8.99
CA ALA A 48 -28.58 -25.99 -7.87
C ALA A 48 -30.03 -26.23 -8.32
N VAL A 49 -30.46 -25.62 -9.43
CA VAL A 49 -31.79 -25.88 -10.01
C VAL A 49 -31.91 -27.31 -10.53
N LYS A 50 -30.85 -27.87 -11.12
CA LYS A 50 -30.85 -29.24 -11.63
C LYS A 50 -30.86 -30.30 -10.52
N THR A 51 -30.11 -30.08 -9.43
CA THR A 51 -30.08 -31.00 -8.27
C THR A 51 -31.39 -31.01 -7.47
N VAL A 52 -32.12 -29.89 -7.42
CA VAL A 52 -33.44 -29.82 -6.78
C VAL A 52 -34.51 -30.54 -7.61
N LEU A 53 -34.38 -30.57 -8.94
CA LEU A 53 -35.34 -31.23 -9.84
C LEU A 53 -35.06 -32.73 -10.03
N GLU A 54 -33.85 -33.22 -9.71
CA GLU A 54 -33.44 -34.62 -9.84
C GLU A 54 -33.45 -35.39 -8.50
N GLN A 55 -33.86 -34.77 -7.38
CA GLN A 55 -34.04 -35.49 -6.12
C GLN A 55 -35.30 -36.38 -6.20
N PRO A 56 -35.17 -37.73 -6.09
CA PRO A 56 -36.34 -38.59 -5.96
C PRO A 56 -37.03 -38.31 -4.63
N ASP A 57 -38.37 -38.29 -4.60
CA ASP A 57 -39.22 -38.16 -3.41
C ASP A 57 -39.08 -39.38 -2.47
N GLY A 58 -37.88 -39.60 -1.94
CA GLY A 58 -37.54 -40.71 -1.05
C GLY A 58 -36.91 -40.23 0.25
N GLU A 59 -37.71 -40.27 1.31
CA GLU A 59 -37.31 -40.37 2.73
C GLU A 59 -36.01 -39.66 3.15
N GLN A 60 -36.08 -38.34 3.36
CA GLN A 60 -35.10 -37.63 4.21
C GLN A 60 -35.79 -36.99 5.41
N GLU A 61 -36.36 -37.85 6.25
CA GLU A 61 -36.78 -37.50 7.60
C GLU A 61 -35.78 -38.10 8.60
N LYS A 62 -34.70 -37.36 8.92
CA LYS A 62 -34.05 -37.38 10.25
C LYS A 62 -32.88 -36.39 10.30
N THR A 63 -32.93 -35.54 11.33
CA THR A 63 -31.88 -34.60 11.80
C THR A 63 -31.76 -33.25 11.08
N ARG A 64 -32.87 -32.53 10.90
CA ARG A 64 -32.82 -31.05 10.84
C ARG A 64 -32.58 -30.52 12.25
N HIS A 65 -31.33 -30.14 12.58
CA HIS A 65 -31.10 -29.27 13.72
C HIS A 65 -31.82 -27.94 13.45
N ASN A 66 -32.87 -27.65 14.23
CA ASN A 66 -33.55 -26.36 14.25
C ASN A 66 -32.58 -25.29 14.79
N LEU A 67 -31.69 -24.80 13.92
CA LEU A 67 -31.04 -23.52 14.14
C LEU A 67 -32.08 -22.45 13.82
N GLU A 68 -32.84 -22.05 14.84
CA GLU A 68 -33.76 -20.93 14.74
C GLU A 68 -32.96 -19.65 14.50
N LEU A 69 -33.00 -19.16 13.27
CA LEU A 69 -32.33 -17.92 12.89
C LEU A 69 -33.15 -16.74 13.40
N VAL A 70 -32.86 -16.27 14.62
CA VAL A 70 -33.52 -15.10 15.19
C VAL A 70 -32.99 -13.82 14.50
N ILE A 71 -33.75 -13.33 13.52
CA ILE A 71 -33.46 -12.07 12.83
C ILE A 71 -33.96 -10.90 13.70
N GLN A 72 -33.07 -10.23 14.41
CA GLN A 72 -33.40 -9.02 15.15
C GLN A 72 -33.26 -7.79 14.25
N ASN A 73 -34.39 -7.11 13.97
CA ASN A 73 -34.43 -5.86 13.22
C ASN A 73 -34.24 -4.67 14.16
N TRP A 74 -33.10 -3.98 14.03
CA TRP A 74 -32.67 -2.91 14.94
C TRP A 74 -33.13 -1.50 14.53
N GLN A 75 -33.99 -1.37 13.51
CA GLN A 75 -34.35 -0.07 12.92
C GLN A 75 -35.21 0.85 13.81
N ASN A 76 -35.89 0.34 14.84
CA ASN A 76 -36.91 1.11 15.59
C ASN A 76 -36.85 1.02 17.12
N LYS A 77 -35.82 0.42 17.72
CA LYS A 77 -35.67 0.38 19.19
C LYS A 77 -34.49 1.23 19.64
N SER A 78 -34.74 2.10 20.62
CA SER A 78 -33.70 2.78 21.40
C SER A 78 -32.66 1.75 21.84
N LEU A 79 -31.40 1.97 21.43
CA LEU A 79 -30.29 1.07 21.72
C LEU A 79 -30.27 0.74 23.22
N PRO A 80 -30.34 -0.55 23.61
CA PRO A 80 -30.20 -0.94 25.01
C PRO A 80 -28.90 -0.34 25.56
N THR A 81 -28.95 0.19 26.79
CA THR A 81 -27.74 0.66 27.46
C THR A 81 -26.72 -0.49 27.49
N PRO A 82 -25.49 -0.27 26.99
CA PRO A 82 -24.55 -1.37 26.78
C PRO A 82 -24.24 -2.06 28.10
N SER A 83 -24.45 -3.37 28.15
CA SER A 83 -24.19 -4.18 29.34
C SER A 83 -22.72 -4.08 29.76
N LYS A 84 -22.42 -4.39 31.03
CA LYS A 84 -21.04 -4.37 31.55
C LYS A 84 -20.11 -5.29 30.72
N GLU A 85 -20.64 -6.38 30.20
CA GLU A 85 -19.93 -7.32 29.33
C GLU A 85 -19.65 -6.71 27.94
N THR A 86 -20.64 -6.07 27.31
CA THR A 86 -20.44 -5.34 26.05
C THR A 86 -19.39 -4.23 26.19
N LYS A 87 -19.39 -3.50 27.32
CA LYS A 87 -18.36 -2.48 27.61
C LYS A 87 -16.96 -3.09 27.79
N ARG A 88 -16.84 -4.23 28.48
CA ARG A 88 -15.57 -4.97 28.63
C ARG A 88 -15.07 -5.49 27.29
N PHE A 89 -15.95 -6.05 26.47
CA PHE A 89 -15.64 -6.56 25.14
C PHE A 89 -15.19 -5.44 24.20
N TYR A 90 -15.91 -4.31 24.17
CA TYR A 90 -15.51 -3.11 23.40
C TYR A 90 -14.14 -2.60 23.82
N ARG A 91 -13.86 -2.54 25.13
CA ARG A 91 -12.52 -2.16 25.64
C ARG A 91 -11.43 -3.14 25.20
N LYS A 92 -11.71 -4.45 25.17
CA LYS A 92 -10.76 -5.47 24.70
C LYS A 92 -10.46 -5.30 23.21
N ILE A 93 -11.48 -5.07 22.37
CA ILE A 93 -11.32 -4.78 20.93
C ILE A 93 -10.54 -3.49 20.72
N SER A 94 -10.91 -2.40 21.41
CA SER A 94 -10.23 -1.11 21.29
C SER A 94 -8.75 -1.20 21.68
N ARG A 95 -8.42 -1.94 22.76
CA ARG A 95 -7.02 -2.22 23.14
C ARG A 95 -6.28 -3.03 22.07
N SER A 96 -6.95 -4.02 21.46
CA SER A 96 -6.37 -4.82 20.38
C SER A 96 -6.04 -3.95 19.16
N LEU A 97 -6.95 -3.06 18.77
CA LEU A 97 -6.76 -2.10 17.67
C LEU A 97 -5.63 -1.11 17.96
N ARG A 98 -5.61 -0.49 19.15
CA ARG A 98 -4.52 0.43 19.55
C ARG A 98 -3.16 -0.25 19.51
N SER A 99 -3.07 -1.47 20.01
CA SER A 99 -1.80 -2.17 19.99
C SER A 99 -1.41 -2.65 18.58
N THR A 100 -2.36 -2.81 17.66
CA THR A 100 -2.08 -3.04 16.23
C THR A 100 -1.55 -1.75 15.60
N ALA A 101 -2.13 -0.59 15.95
CA ALA A 101 -1.65 0.71 15.52
C ALA A 101 -0.22 0.98 16.01
N ILE A 102 0.13 0.61 17.26
CA ILE A 102 1.49 0.73 17.79
C ILE A 102 2.49 -0.09 16.97
N VAL A 103 2.14 -1.33 16.59
CA VAL A 103 3.03 -2.17 15.75
C VAL A 103 3.29 -1.50 14.40
N TYR A 104 2.26 -0.95 13.76
CA TYR A 104 2.43 -0.21 12.51
C TYR A 104 3.18 1.12 12.70
N ALA A 105 3.00 1.80 13.83
CA ALA A 105 3.74 3.02 14.17
C ALA A 105 5.24 2.74 14.33
N LEU A 106 5.60 1.64 15.02
CA LEU A 106 6.98 1.18 15.14
C LEU A 106 7.57 0.77 13.79
N GLY A 107 6.79 0.08 12.96
CA GLY A 107 7.20 -0.23 11.59
C GLY A 107 7.44 1.02 10.75
N GLY A 108 6.59 2.03 10.89
CA GLY A 108 6.74 3.32 10.22
C GLY A 108 7.92 4.14 10.72
N LEU A 109 8.24 4.05 12.01
CA LEU A 109 9.46 4.63 12.57
C LEU A 109 10.71 3.97 11.98
N ALA A 110 10.76 2.63 11.91
CA ALA A 110 11.87 1.92 11.30
C ALA A 110 12.05 2.28 9.82
N TYR A 111 10.94 2.35 9.07
CA TYR A 111 10.94 2.85 7.69
C TYR A 111 11.54 4.25 7.58
N ALA A 112 11.04 5.19 8.39
CA ALA A 112 11.48 6.58 8.36
C ALA A 112 12.94 6.74 8.77
N LEU A 113 13.42 5.92 9.72
CA LEU A 113 14.82 5.90 10.12
C LEU A 113 15.74 5.49 8.98
N ILE A 114 15.40 4.45 8.20
CA ILE A 114 16.21 4.04 7.05
C ILE A 114 16.37 5.18 6.04
N PHE A 115 15.27 5.81 5.64
CA PHE A 115 15.32 6.95 4.71
C PHE A 115 16.10 8.13 5.27
N THR A 116 15.90 8.43 6.56
CA THR A 116 16.62 9.51 7.25
C THR A 116 18.13 9.24 7.27
N LEU A 117 18.54 8.02 7.62
CA LEU A 117 19.96 7.65 7.68
C LEU A 117 20.62 7.73 6.30
N VAL A 118 19.94 7.22 5.26
CA VAL A 118 20.48 7.30 3.89
C VAL A 118 20.64 8.76 3.45
N TRP A 119 19.64 9.60 3.67
CA TRP A 119 19.76 11.03 3.38
C TRP A 119 20.86 11.72 4.18
N MET A 120 21.07 11.34 5.44
CA MET A 120 22.17 11.86 6.26
C MET A 120 23.55 11.48 5.72
N ILE A 121 23.67 10.28 5.15
CA ILE A 121 24.90 9.79 4.52
C ILE A 121 25.15 10.54 3.20
N THR A 122 24.15 10.62 2.32
CA THR A 122 24.30 11.23 0.99
C THR A 122 24.47 12.74 1.06
N SER A 123 23.81 13.43 2.00
CA SER A 123 23.92 14.89 2.14
C SER A 123 25.26 15.38 2.68
N GLY A 124 26.14 14.48 3.16
CA GLY A 124 27.41 14.87 3.81
C GLY A 124 27.24 15.72 5.07
N GLY A 125 28.35 16.24 5.62
CA GLY A 125 28.32 17.21 6.73
C GLY A 125 28.07 16.66 8.14
N GLY A 126 28.11 15.34 8.33
CA GLY A 126 28.03 14.70 9.66
C GLY A 126 26.62 14.69 10.28
N PHE A 127 26.55 14.42 11.59
CA PHE A 127 25.29 14.32 12.31
C PHE A 127 24.80 15.70 12.80
N VAL A 128 23.82 16.25 12.09
CA VAL A 128 23.09 17.47 12.48
C VAL A 128 21.70 17.10 13.02
N PRO A 129 21.42 17.29 14.32
CA PRO A 129 20.16 16.87 14.94
C PRO A 129 18.91 17.48 14.30
N GLY A 130 18.97 18.75 13.90
CA GLY A 130 17.84 19.43 13.24
C GLY A 130 17.47 18.79 11.90
N ARG A 131 18.47 18.50 11.06
CA ARG A 131 18.28 17.80 9.78
C ARG A 131 17.73 16.39 10.01
N PHE A 132 18.28 15.66 10.97
CA PHE A 132 17.81 14.32 11.32
C PHE A 132 16.32 14.32 11.73
N LEU A 133 15.92 15.20 12.66
CA LEU A 133 14.53 15.30 13.12
C LEU A 133 13.57 15.72 11.98
N TRP A 134 13.99 16.67 11.14
CA TRP A 134 13.20 17.14 10.00
C TRP A 134 12.94 16.04 8.97
N LEU A 135 14.00 15.32 8.57
CA LEU A 135 13.88 14.20 7.65
C LEU A 135 13.02 13.08 8.26
N LEU A 136 13.25 12.74 9.53
CA LEU A 136 12.51 11.70 10.22
C LEU A 136 11.01 11.99 10.22
N ILE A 137 10.60 13.19 10.60
CA ILE A 137 9.17 13.53 10.65
C ILE A 137 8.55 13.59 9.24
N CYS A 138 9.30 14.02 8.22
CA CYS A 138 8.85 14.01 6.83
C CYS A 138 8.57 12.57 6.35
N PHE A 139 9.48 11.63 6.60
CA PHE A 139 9.32 10.23 6.21
C PHE A 139 8.34 9.45 7.09
N MET A 140 7.89 10.00 8.22
CA MET A 140 6.86 9.41 9.07
C MET A 140 5.43 9.62 8.56
N TRP A 141 5.19 10.51 7.57
CA TRP A 141 3.86 10.78 7.03
C TRP A 141 3.02 9.55 6.62
N PRO A 142 3.59 8.50 5.96
CA PRO A 142 2.81 7.32 5.59
C PRO A 142 2.25 6.57 6.82
N THR A 143 2.91 6.71 7.98
CA THR A 143 2.42 6.19 9.26
C THR A 143 1.07 6.80 9.64
N VAL A 144 0.91 8.10 9.39
CA VAL A 144 -0.32 8.84 9.68
C VAL A 144 -1.46 8.31 8.83
N ILE A 145 -1.21 8.07 7.54
CA ILE A 145 -2.19 7.46 6.62
C ILE A 145 -2.52 6.04 7.09
N ALA A 146 -1.50 5.24 7.42
CA ALA A 146 -1.69 3.86 7.89
C ALA A 146 -2.54 3.78 9.17
N ILE A 147 -2.26 4.64 10.16
CA ILE A 147 -3.02 4.69 11.41
C ILE A 147 -4.46 5.17 11.15
N ASN A 148 -4.65 6.16 10.28
CA ASN A 148 -5.98 6.62 9.87
C ASN A 148 -6.80 5.49 9.25
N LEU A 149 -6.22 4.72 8.33
CA LEU A 149 -6.91 3.59 7.69
C LEU A 149 -7.25 2.47 8.67
N LEU A 150 -6.52 2.35 9.79
CA LEU A 150 -6.68 1.28 10.77
C LEU A 150 -7.62 1.63 11.93
N VAL A 151 -7.51 2.84 12.46
CA VAL A 151 -8.13 3.23 13.74
C VAL A 151 -9.27 4.22 13.56
N ALA A 152 -9.22 5.09 12.54
CA ALA A 152 -10.21 6.15 12.42
C ALA A 152 -11.57 5.58 11.98
N ILE A 153 -12.52 5.56 12.92
CA ILE A 153 -13.91 5.18 12.65
C ILE A 153 -14.70 6.43 12.23
N ASN A 154 -14.35 7.58 12.82
CA ASN A 154 -15.03 8.86 12.62
C ASN A 154 -14.11 9.92 12.01
N ARG A 155 -14.71 10.89 11.29
CA ARG A 155 -13.99 12.05 10.74
C ARG A 155 -13.23 12.83 11.82
N LYS A 156 -13.80 12.96 13.03
CA LYS A 156 -13.17 13.65 14.16
C LYS A 156 -11.85 13.00 14.57
N GLU A 157 -11.84 11.67 14.73
CA GLU A 157 -10.62 10.91 15.09
C GLU A 157 -9.55 11.06 14.01
N SER A 158 -9.97 11.03 12.74
CA SER A 158 -9.05 11.22 11.62
C SER A 158 -8.40 12.60 11.64
N ILE A 159 -9.20 13.66 11.83
CA ILE A 159 -8.71 15.03 11.96
C ILE A 159 -7.77 15.17 13.16
N THR A 160 -8.09 14.58 14.32
CA THR A 160 -7.21 14.63 15.50
C THR A 160 -5.85 13.99 15.23
N ILE A 161 -5.81 12.84 14.56
CA ILE A 161 -4.54 12.16 14.20
C ILE A 161 -3.70 13.06 13.28
N VAL A 162 -4.33 13.64 12.26
CA VAL A 162 -3.65 14.52 11.29
C VAL A 162 -3.15 15.81 11.95
N LEU A 163 -3.98 16.46 12.77
CA LEU A 163 -3.59 17.67 13.51
C LEU A 163 -2.45 17.39 14.50
N GLY A 164 -2.49 16.24 15.19
CA GLY A 164 -1.41 15.84 16.09
C GLY A 164 -0.07 15.68 15.37
N TYR A 165 -0.07 15.08 14.17
CA TYR A 165 1.14 15.00 13.34
C TYR A 165 1.63 16.39 12.92
N PHE A 166 0.75 17.25 12.40
CA PHE A 166 1.16 18.58 11.95
C PHE A 166 1.63 19.48 13.09
N ALA A 167 1.08 19.33 14.31
CA ALA A 167 1.59 20.02 15.49
C ALA A 167 3.07 19.66 15.75
N VAL A 168 3.44 18.38 15.65
CA VAL A 168 4.83 17.93 15.79
C VAL A 168 5.70 18.45 14.64
N VAL A 169 5.20 18.43 13.39
CA VAL A 169 5.90 19.00 12.23
C VAL A 169 6.21 20.48 12.45
N ILE A 170 5.23 21.26 12.93
CA ILE A 170 5.40 22.70 13.18
C ILE A 170 6.44 22.92 14.28
N ILE A 171 6.39 22.17 15.38
CA ILE A 171 7.38 22.29 16.46
C ILE A 171 8.80 22.02 15.94
N ILE A 172 8.98 20.96 15.16
CA ILE A 172 10.29 20.62 14.57
C ILE A 172 10.70 21.67 13.52
N ALA A 173 9.79 22.13 12.68
CA ALA A 173 10.07 23.15 11.67
C ALA A 173 10.55 24.45 12.34
N LEU A 174 9.85 24.93 13.38
CA LEU A 174 10.25 26.11 14.14
C LEU A 174 11.63 25.93 14.78
N PHE A 175 11.90 24.76 15.35
CA PHE A 175 13.22 24.44 15.91
C PHE A 175 14.34 24.50 14.86
N VAL A 176 14.11 23.95 13.67
CA VAL A 176 15.10 23.92 12.58
C VAL A 176 15.30 25.31 11.97
N LEU A 177 14.24 26.06 11.76
CA LEU A 177 14.29 27.44 11.24
C LEU A 177 15.02 28.39 12.21
N ALA A 178 14.77 28.25 13.51
CA ALA A 178 15.47 29.05 14.53
C ALA A 178 16.98 28.78 14.58
N ARG A 179 17.42 27.62 14.09
CA ARG A 179 18.84 27.21 14.09
C ARG A 179 19.55 27.44 12.76
N ASN A 180 18.81 27.67 11.67
CA ASN A 180 19.37 27.80 10.31
C ASN A 180 18.79 29.03 9.62
N PRO A 181 19.46 30.20 9.68
CA PRO A 181 18.95 31.43 9.10
C PRO A 181 18.87 31.41 7.57
N GLU A 182 19.61 30.50 6.92
CA GLU A 182 19.57 30.30 5.46
C GLU A 182 18.32 29.51 5.00
N LEU A 183 17.67 28.78 5.92
CA LEU A 183 16.51 27.97 5.60
C LEU A 183 15.24 28.82 5.63
N THR A 184 14.52 28.86 4.52
CA THR A 184 13.25 29.58 4.43
C THR A 184 12.06 28.67 4.78
N ILE A 185 10.98 29.26 5.30
CA ILE A 185 9.70 28.55 5.53
C ILE A 185 9.21 27.91 4.22
N GLY A 186 9.36 28.61 3.10
CA GLY A 186 8.98 28.13 1.78
C GLY A 186 9.70 26.83 1.38
N GLN A 187 11.02 26.75 1.63
CA GLN A 187 11.80 25.53 1.37
C GLN A 187 11.35 24.36 2.26
N THR A 188 11.04 24.61 3.52
CA THR A 188 10.54 23.59 4.46
C THR A 188 9.20 23.02 3.99
N ILE A 189 8.25 23.89 3.61
CA ILE A 189 6.94 23.47 3.08
C ILE A 189 7.12 22.72 1.75
N PHE A 190 7.92 23.29 0.84
CA PHE A 190 8.19 22.68 -0.46
C PHE A 190 8.78 21.29 -0.32
N PHE A 191 9.77 21.10 0.55
CA PHE A 191 10.39 19.79 0.79
C PHE A 191 9.37 18.77 1.29
N TRP A 192 8.55 19.14 2.28
CA TRP A 192 7.52 18.23 2.80
C TRP A 192 6.53 17.82 1.71
N LEU A 193 6.06 18.78 0.91
CA LEU A 193 5.14 18.52 -0.21
C LEU A 193 5.81 17.66 -1.27
N PHE A 194 7.05 17.98 -1.67
CA PHE A 194 7.78 17.25 -2.68
C PHE A 194 7.97 15.77 -2.32
N VAL A 195 8.30 15.48 -1.06
CA VAL A 195 8.53 14.11 -0.56
C VAL A 195 7.23 13.32 -0.39
N ASN A 196 6.13 13.98 0.01
CA ASN A 196 4.92 13.29 0.45
C ASN A 196 3.72 13.40 -0.49
N LEU A 197 3.55 14.52 -1.19
CA LEU A 197 2.38 14.80 -2.01
C LEU A 197 2.20 13.79 -3.16
N PRO A 198 3.24 13.44 -3.95
CA PRO A 198 3.05 12.57 -5.12
C PRO A 198 2.52 11.18 -4.74
N ALA A 199 3.15 10.54 -3.74
CA ALA A 199 2.71 9.24 -3.25
C ALA A 199 1.35 9.30 -2.55
N SER A 200 1.07 10.38 -1.81
CA SER A 200 -0.24 10.57 -1.14
C SER A 200 -1.38 10.70 -2.15
N VAL A 201 -1.22 11.57 -3.15
CA VAL A 201 -2.23 11.81 -4.18
C VAL A 201 -2.48 10.54 -4.99
N LEU A 202 -1.42 9.85 -5.41
CA LEU A 202 -1.53 8.57 -6.10
C LEU A 202 -2.30 7.56 -5.25
N PHE A 203 -1.83 7.29 -4.04
CA PHE A 203 -2.40 6.23 -3.20
C PHE A 203 -3.87 6.52 -2.85
N LEU A 204 -4.19 7.76 -2.45
CA LEU A 204 -5.54 8.16 -2.11
C LEU A 204 -6.50 8.11 -3.31
N SER A 205 -6.02 8.42 -4.52
CA SER A 205 -6.83 8.31 -5.74
C SER A 205 -7.29 6.87 -5.99
N PHE A 206 -6.47 5.88 -5.66
CA PHE A 206 -6.78 4.46 -5.83
C PHE A 206 -7.50 3.82 -4.61
N LEU A 207 -7.74 4.59 -3.55
CA LEU A 207 -8.62 4.20 -2.44
C LEU A 207 -10.10 4.50 -2.71
N TYR A 208 -10.44 5.11 -3.84
CA TYR A 208 -11.83 5.42 -4.20
C TYR A 208 -12.70 4.14 -4.29
N TYR A 209 -13.95 4.25 -3.84
CA TYR A 209 -14.85 3.14 -3.48
C TYR A 209 -14.93 2.02 -4.53
N ARG A 210 -14.87 2.36 -5.83
CA ARG A 210 -15.02 1.40 -6.92
C ARG A 210 -13.80 0.49 -7.16
N ILE A 211 -12.61 0.96 -6.79
CA ILE A 211 -11.33 0.31 -7.15
C ILE A 211 -10.56 -0.16 -5.91
N ARG A 212 -10.96 0.29 -4.71
CA ARG A 212 -10.27 0.06 -3.43
C ARG A 212 -9.84 -1.40 -3.15
N SER A 213 -10.54 -2.40 -3.68
CA SER A 213 -10.20 -3.82 -3.47
C SER A 213 -8.94 -4.28 -4.19
N VAL A 214 -8.54 -3.63 -5.29
CA VAL A 214 -7.41 -4.06 -6.13
C VAL A 214 -6.44 -2.90 -6.41
N GLY A 215 -6.94 -1.67 -6.40
CA GLY A 215 -6.22 -0.46 -6.79
C GLY A 215 -4.89 -0.25 -6.08
N PRO A 216 -4.83 -0.26 -4.73
CA PRO A 216 -3.58 -0.04 -4.00
C PRO A 216 -2.47 -1.04 -4.37
N LEU A 217 -2.81 -2.33 -4.53
CA LEU A 217 -1.84 -3.37 -4.87
C LEU A 217 -1.35 -3.23 -6.32
N VAL A 218 -2.26 -2.95 -7.25
CA VAL A 218 -1.91 -2.71 -8.66
C VAL A 218 -1.06 -1.46 -8.80
N LEU A 219 -1.36 -0.40 -8.03
CA LEU A 219 -0.57 0.82 -7.98
C LEU A 219 0.87 0.52 -7.57
N ALA A 220 1.06 -0.19 -6.46
CA ALA A 220 2.40 -0.54 -5.99
C ALA A 220 3.18 -1.35 -7.03
N PHE A 221 2.51 -2.28 -7.72
CA PHE A 221 3.10 -3.05 -8.81
C PHE A 221 3.47 -2.18 -10.02
N MET A 222 2.58 -1.29 -10.46
CA MET A 222 2.82 -0.40 -11.61
C MET A 222 3.90 0.63 -11.31
N VAL A 223 3.91 1.23 -10.11
CA VAL A 223 4.96 2.15 -9.68
C VAL A 223 6.31 1.45 -9.67
N ALA A 224 6.40 0.21 -9.17
CA ALA A 224 7.65 -0.57 -9.23
C ALA A 224 8.07 -0.92 -10.66
N GLY A 225 7.13 -1.34 -11.52
CA GLY A 225 7.41 -1.67 -12.92
C GLY A 225 7.89 -0.47 -13.73
N VAL A 226 7.19 0.67 -13.63
CA VAL A 226 7.57 1.91 -14.29
C VAL A 226 8.91 2.41 -13.77
N THR A 227 9.16 2.32 -12.46
CA THR A 227 10.48 2.62 -11.89
C THR A 227 11.57 1.75 -12.50
N GLY A 228 11.32 0.44 -12.69
CA GLY A 228 12.22 -0.47 -13.39
C GLY A 228 12.55 -0.05 -14.83
N ALA A 229 11.57 0.51 -15.54
CA ALA A 229 11.75 1.03 -16.90
C ALA A 229 12.79 2.17 -16.94
N PHE A 230 12.67 3.14 -16.02
CA PHE A 230 13.61 4.26 -15.92
C PHE A 230 14.97 3.84 -15.36
N LEU A 231 14.99 2.89 -14.42
CA LEU A 231 16.22 2.39 -13.83
C LEU A 231 17.17 1.77 -14.83
N LEU A 232 16.66 1.01 -15.81
CA LEU A 232 17.53 0.39 -16.80
C LEU A 232 18.28 1.43 -17.65
N ILE A 233 17.68 2.59 -17.88
CA ILE A 233 18.28 3.69 -18.63
C ILE A 233 19.32 4.41 -17.80
N GLN A 234 19.01 4.69 -16.53
CA GLN A 234 19.99 5.23 -15.58
C GLN A 234 21.20 4.32 -15.44
N PHE A 235 20.98 3.01 -15.29
CA PHE A 235 22.05 2.02 -15.25
C PHE A 235 22.86 2.03 -16.53
N ALA A 236 22.22 2.00 -17.70
CA ALA A 236 22.93 2.03 -18.97
C ALA A 236 23.73 3.33 -19.16
N GLY A 237 23.13 4.47 -18.82
CA GLY A 237 23.73 5.80 -18.92
C GLY A 237 24.89 6.05 -17.95
N SER A 238 25.05 5.23 -16.92
CA SER A 238 26.16 5.34 -15.98
C SER A 238 27.53 4.94 -16.57
N SER A 239 27.57 4.33 -17.76
CA SER A 239 28.80 3.91 -18.42
C SER A 239 28.75 4.12 -19.93
N ASP A 240 29.64 4.96 -20.44
CA ASP A 240 29.79 5.20 -21.88
C ASP A 240 30.09 3.89 -22.66
N ASN A 241 30.88 2.99 -22.08
CA ASN A 241 31.19 1.70 -22.68
C ASN A 241 29.94 0.83 -22.83
N LEU A 242 29.08 0.85 -21.82
CA LEU A 242 27.84 0.08 -21.83
C LEU A 242 26.83 0.67 -22.82
N LEU A 243 26.70 2.00 -22.89
CA LEU A 243 25.90 2.68 -23.91
C LEU A 243 26.39 2.37 -25.33
N ARG A 244 27.70 2.43 -25.57
CA ARG A 244 28.30 2.09 -26.87
C ARG A 244 28.03 0.63 -27.24
N SER A 245 28.14 -0.28 -26.29
CA SER A 245 27.88 -1.71 -26.52
C SER A 245 26.41 -1.97 -26.85
N ILE A 246 25.49 -1.34 -26.11
CA ILE A 246 24.04 -1.43 -26.37
C ILE A 246 23.70 -0.82 -27.73
N SER A 247 24.30 0.33 -28.07
CA SER A 247 24.10 0.99 -29.36
C SER A 247 24.65 0.17 -30.52
N ALA A 248 25.84 -0.41 -30.38
CA ALA A 248 26.43 -1.30 -31.37
C ALA A 248 25.56 -2.55 -31.60
N ALA A 249 25.07 -3.18 -30.52
CA ALA A 249 24.15 -4.29 -30.61
C ALA A 249 22.84 -3.88 -31.32
N GLY A 250 22.26 -2.72 -30.97
CA GLY A 250 21.07 -2.19 -31.63
C GLY A 250 21.26 -1.95 -33.12
N ASN A 251 22.40 -1.38 -33.51
CA ASN A 251 22.75 -1.10 -34.90
C ASN A 251 22.88 -2.37 -35.75
N ILE A 252 23.36 -3.48 -35.18
CA ILE A 252 23.41 -4.79 -35.88
C ILE A 252 22.00 -5.23 -36.31
N PHE A 253 20.99 -4.95 -35.49
CA PHE A 253 19.58 -5.24 -35.80
C PHE A 253 18.87 -4.12 -36.56
N GLY A 254 19.60 -3.10 -37.04
CA GLY A 254 19.03 -1.96 -37.76
C GLY A 254 18.14 -1.05 -36.89
N LEU A 255 18.27 -1.10 -35.56
CA LEU A 255 17.47 -0.30 -34.65
C LEU A 255 18.02 1.13 -34.53
N GLY A 256 17.17 2.12 -34.80
CA GLY A 256 17.48 3.51 -34.51
C GLY A 256 17.54 3.80 -33.00
N ALA A 257 18.20 4.90 -32.62
CA ALA A 257 18.39 5.31 -31.23
C ALA A 257 17.06 5.44 -30.46
N THR A 258 16.01 5.98 -31.09
CA THR A 258 14.68 6.11 -30.49
C THR A 258 14.07 4.74 -30.17
N THR A 259 14.18 3.79 -31.10
CA THR A 259 13.65 2.43 -30.91
C THR A 259 14.38 1.72 -29.79
N LEU A 260 15.71 1.85 -29.74
CA LEU A 260 16.55 1.28 -28.69
C LEU A 260 16.20 1.84 -27.31
N PHE A 261 15.99 3.15 -27.23
CA PHE A 261 15.57 3.85 -26.01
C PHE A 261 14.20 3.38 -25.50
N VAL A 262 13.23 3.19 -26.39
CA VAL A 262 11.92 2.64 -26.04
C VAL A 262 12.04 1.18 -25.61
N LEU A 263 12.84 0.38 -26.32
CA LEU A 263 13.05 -1.03 -26.00
C LEU A 263 13.65 -1.21 -24.61
N MET A 264 14.59 -0.35 -24.21
CA MET A 264 15.16 -0.37 -22.86
C MET A 264 14.11 -0.11 -21.78
N HIS A 265 13.21 0.86 -21.96
CA HIS A 265 12.09 1.05 -21.03
C HIS A 265 11.24 -0.21 -20.91
N VAL A 266 10.90 -0.82 -22.05
CA VAL A 266 10.07 -2.04 -22.09
C VAL A 266 10.79 -3.19 -21.38
N ILE A 267 12.07 -3.40 -21.64
CA ILE A 267 12.87 -4.44 -20.97
C ILE A 267 12.92 -4.21 -19.46
N GLY A 268 13.21 -2.97 -19.02
CA GLY A 268 13.25 -2.62 -17.60
C GLY A 268 11.91 -2.87 -16.91
N PHE A 269 10.80 -2.47 -17.57
CA PHE A 269 9.45 -2.72 -17.09
C PHE A 269 9.15 -4.22 -16.99
N VAL A 270 9.51 -5.01 -18.01
CA VAL A 270 9.27 -6.46 -18.06
C VAL A 270 10.04 -7.18 -16.95
N ILE A 271 11.33 -6.86 -16.75
CA ILE A 271 12.15 -7.48 -15.70
C ILE A 271 11.52 -7.26 -14.31
N PHE A 272 11.15 -6.02 -14.00
CA PHE A 272 10.51 -5.69 -12.71
C PHE A 272 9.10 -6.27 -12.60
N SER A 273 8.36 -6.34 -13.70
CA SER A 273 7.03 -6.95 -13.74
C SER A 273 7.08 -8.46 -13.48
N LEU A 274 8.08 -9.16 -14.03
CA LEU A 274 8.29 -10.59 -13.77
C LEU A 274 8.63 -10.85 -12.30
N LEU A 275 9.50 -10.02 -11.72
CA LEU A 275 9.84 -10.09 -10.30
C LEU A 275 8.61 -9.82 -9.42
N GLY A 276 7.85 -8.76 -9.73
CA GLY A 276 6.62 -8.43 -9.02
C GLY A 276 5.56 -9.52 -9.17
N TRP A 277 5.46 -10.17 -10.34
CA TRP A 277 4.52 -11.26 -10.58
C TRP A 277 4.83 -12.48 -9.71
N TYR A 278 6.11 -12.82 -9.58
CA TYR A 278 6.56 -13.86 -8.65
C TYR A 278 6.15 -13.53 -7.20
N LEU A 279 6.38 -12.29 -6.75
CA LEU A 279 5.98 -11.83 -5.42
C LEU A 279 4.46 -11.87 -5.24
N LEU A 280 3.68 -11.44 -6.23
CA LEU A 280 2.22 -11.49 -6.19
C LEU A 280 1.68 -12.93 -6.08
N LYS A 281 2.31 -13.90 -6.76
CA LYS A 281 1.97 -15.32 -6.60
C LYS A 281 2.22 -15.80 -5.17
N LEU A 282 3.34 -15.41 -4.57
CA LEU A 282 3.67 -15.75 -3.19
C LEU A 282 2.67 -15.13 -2.20
N LEU A 283 2.33 -13.85 -2.39
CA LEU A 283 1.31 -13.15 -1.61
C LEU A 283 -0.06 -13.83 -1.76
N GLY A 284 -0.46 -14.18 -2.99
CA GLY A 284 -1.71 -14.87 -3.29
C GLY A 284 -1.80 -16.24 -2.60
N ARG A 285 -0.70 -16.99 -2.52
CA ARG A 285 -0.65 -18.25 -1.75
C ARG A 285 -0.84 -18.00 -0.26
N ARG A 286 -0.12 -17.06 0.33
CA ARG A 286 -0.25 -16.72 1.77
C ARG A 286 -1.62 -16.17 2.12
N TYR A 287 -2.24 -15.43 1.21
CA TYR A 287 -3.59 -14.92 1.35
C TYR A 287 -4.62 -16.06 1.36
N ARG A 288 -4.51 -17.03 0.43
CA ARG A 288 -5.36 -18.24 0.43
C ARG A 288 -5.19 -19.09 1.68
N GLU A 289 -3.97 -19.16 2.23
CA GLU A 289 -3.67 -19.81 3.51
C GLU A 289 -4.18 -19.01 4.73
N LYS A 290 -4.94 -17.92 4.53
CA LYS A 290 -5.46 -17.02 5.58
C LYS A 290 -4.39 -16.46 6.51
N ARG A 291 -3.15 -16.35 6.03
CA ARG A 291 -2.02 -15.76 6.77
C ARG A 291 -1.93 -14.24 6.60
N LEU A 292 -2.65 -13.68 5.63
CA LEU A 292 -2.71 -12.24 5.34
C LEU A 292 -4.16 -11.76 5.34
N SER A 293 -4.37 -10.53 5.79
CA SER A 293 -5.66 -9.84 5.79
C SER A 293 -5.68 -8.78 4.68
N ASP A 294 -6.86 -8.48 4.13
CA ASP A 294 -7.07 -7.37 3.18
C ASP A 294 -6.52 -6.05 3.71
N GLN A 295 -6.68 -5.80 5.00
CA GLN A 295 -6.17 -4.60 5.65
C GLN A 295 -4.64 -4.56 5.65
N SER A 296 -3.99 -5.69 5.94
CA SER A 296 -2.52 -5.76 5.90
C SER A 296 -1.97 -5.61 4.48
N LEU A 297 -2.68 -6.12 3.47
CA LEU A 297 -2.28 -5.95 2.06
C LEU A 297 -2.37 -4.50 1.60
N ASN A 298 -3.44 -3.79 1.99
CA ASN A 298 -3.59 -2.37 1.69
C ASN A 298 -2.52 -1.51 2.37
N LEU A 299 -2.17 -1.84 3.62
CA LEU A 299 -1.09 -1.16 4.32
C LEU A 299 0.27 -1.48 3.70
N ASP A 300 0.56 -2.73 3.37
CA ASP A 300 1.80 -3.10 2.67
C ASP A 300 1.92 -2.36 1.33
N ALA A 301 0.81 -2.24 0.57
CA ALA A 301 0.78 -1.49 -0.68
C ALA A 301 1.03 0.01 -0.48
N LEU A 302 0.48 0.61 0.59
CA LEU A 302 0.78 1.99 0.98
C LEU A 302 2.29 2.17 1.20
N TRP A 303 2.88 1.34 2.06
CA TRP A 303 4.31 1.44 2.39
C TRP A 303 5.19 1.21 1.18
N LEU A 304 4.86 0.24 0.32
CA LEU A 304 5.64 -0.02 -0.89
C LEU A 304 5.52 1.13 -1.90
N THR A 305 4.34 1.72 -2.06
CA THR A 305 4.15 2.89 -2.95
C THR A 305 5.00 4.07 -2.48
N PHE A 306 4.94 4.39 -1.19
CA PHE A 306 5.78 5.45 -0.62
C PHE A 306 7.26 5.11 -0.70
N ALA A 307 7.65 3.86 -0.43
CA ALA A 307 9.02 3.40 -0.50
C ALA A 307 9.64 3.63 -1.87
N VAL A 308 8.91 3.28 -2.94
CA VAL A 308 9.41 3.47 -4.30
C VAL A 308 9.44 4.96 -4.66
N VAL A 309 8.36 5.71 -4.41
CA VAL A 309 8.30 7.12 -4.78
C VAL A 309 9.36 7.96 -4.05
N GLN A 310 9.54 7.73 -2.75
CA GLN A 310 10.52 8.46 -1.94
C GLN A 310 11.97 8.07 -2.26
N SER A 311 12.22 6.89 -2.86
CA SER A 311 13.56 6.50 -3.28
C SER A 311 13.96 6.98 -4.67
N ILE A 312 13.02 7.45 -5.50
CA ILE A 312 13.31 7.98 -6.85
C ILE A 312 14.35 9.10 -6.78
N THR A 313 14.24 10.01 -5.81
CA THR A 313 15.15 11.15 -5.68
C THR A 313 16.56 10.75 -5.29
N LEU A 314 16.72 9.58 -4.64
CA LEU A 314 18.03 9.08 -4.23
C LEU A 314 18.83 8.50 -5.41
N VAL A 315 18.19 8.19 -6.53
CA VAL A 315 18.85 7.74 -7.76
C VAL A 315 19.92 8.73 -8.22
N PHE A 316 19.73 10.02 -7.94
CA PHE A 316 20.65 11.08 -8.34
C PHE A 316 21.99 11.02 -7.59
N GLU A 317 22.02 10.40 -6.42
CA GLU A 317 23.24 10.13 -5.65
C GLU A 317 23.93 8.83 -6.11
N GLY A 318 23.31 8.10 -7.05
CA GLY A 318 23.74 6.81 -7.57
C GLY A 318 22.57 5.85 -7.76
N TRP A 319 22.57 5.10 -8.87
CA TRP A 319 21.46 4.20 -9.24
C TRP A 319 21.11 3.17 -8.16
N ALA A 320 22.11 2.70 -7.39
CA ALA A 320 21.92 1.71 -6.34
C ALA A 320 21.08 2.24 -5.16
N TRP A 321 21.06 3.55 -4.92
CA TRP A 321 20.31 4.13 -3.81
C TRP A 321 18.80 4.04 -3.97
N ILE A 322 18.29 3.72 -5.16
CA ILE A 322 16.86 3.45 -5.34
C ILE A 322 16.37 2.28 -4.49
N PHE A 323 17.26 1.32 -4.19
CA PHE A 323 16.95 0.15 -3.39
C PHE A 323 16.75 0.48 -1.91
N THR A 324 17.07 1.70 -1.47
CA THR A 324 16.72 2.23 -0.15
C THR A 324 15.22 2.05 0.15
N GLY A 325 14.36 2.24 -0.87
CA GLY A 325 12.93 1.99 -0.73
C GLY A 325 12.63 0.53 -0.36
N LEU A 326 13.24 -0.43 -1.06
CA LEU A 326 13.05 -1.86 -0.76
C LEU A 326 13.60 -2.24 0.61
N VAL A 327 14.75 -1.68 1.00
CA VAL A 327 15.35 -1.89 2.32
C VAL A 327 14.44 -1.32 3.42
N ALA A 328 13.96 -0.07 3.27
CA ALA A 328 13.05 0.55 4.23
C ALA A 328 11.74 -0.26 4.36
N PHE A 329 11.19 -0.75 3.24
CA PHE A 329 10.02 -1.61 3.24
C PHE A 329 10.30 -2.97 3.93
N ALA A 330 11.47 -3.57 3.71
CA ALA A 330 11.86 -4.80 4.37
C ALA A 330 11.96 -4.62 5.90
N PHE A 331 12.56 -3.53 6.37
CA PHE A 331 12.64 -3.20 7.81
C PHE A 331 11.26 -2.98 8.41
N TYR A 332 10.40 -2.21 7.74
CA TYR A 332 8.98 -2.09 8.10
C TYR A 332 8.32 -3.47 8.25
N LYS A 333 8.56 -4.37 7.28
CA LYS A 333 7.95 -5.70 7.28
C LYS A 333 8.49 -6.58 8.40
N ILE A 334 9.79 -6.53 8.66
CA ILE A 334 10.41 -7.27 9.78
C ILE A 334 9.81 -6.82 11.11
N VAL A 335 9.71 -5.50 11.34
CA VAL A 335 9.16 -4.94 12.59
C VAL A 335 7.68 -5.29 12.77
N THR A 336 6.88 -5.21 11.70
CA THR A 336 5.46 -5.58 11.78
C THR A 336 5.27 -7.08 11.98
N LEU A 337 6.02 -7.93 11.27
CA LEU A 337 5.95 -9.38 11.43
C LEU A 337 6.37 -9.82 12.84
N THR A 338 7.48 -9.28 13.36
CA THR A 338 7.95 -9.58 14.72
C THR A 338 6.96 -9.10 15.77
N GLY A 339 6.44 -7.87 15.63
CA GLY A 339 5.42 -7.32 16.52
C GLY A 339 4.14 -8.16 16.53
N PHE A 340 3.67 -8.63 15.37
CA PHE A 340 2.51 -9.52 15.30
C PHE A 340 2.79 -10.93 15.80
N ALA A 341 3.98 -11.49 15.56
CA ALA A 341 4.35 -12.81 16.05
C ALA A 341 4.38 -12.84 17.59
N GLN A 342 4.95 -11.82 18.23
CA GLN A 342 4.95 -11.68 19.69
C GLN A 342 3.52 -11.60 20.25
N ARG A 343 2.64 -10.84 19.57
CA ARG A 343 1.24 -10.70 20.01
C ARG A 343 0.41 -11.95 19.76
N ARG A 344 0.66 -12.69 18.68
CA ARG A 344 -0.01 -13.96 18.40
C ARG A 344 0.31 -14.99 19.49
N LYS A 345 1.57 -15.07 19.92
CA LYS A 345 1.97 -15.92 21.06
C LYS A 345 1.18 -15.57 22.33
N LYS A 346 1.00 -14.27 22.60
CA LYS A 346 0.23 -13.79 23.76
C LYS A 346 -1.29 -14.07 23.64
N ALA A 347 -1.83 -14.03 22.43
CA ALA A 347 -3.26 -14.23 22.18
C ALA A 347 -3.71 -15.70 22.17
N VAL A 348 -2.83 -16.64 21.80
CA VAL A 348 -3.13 -18.09 21.84
C VAL A 348 -3.41 -18.57 23.28
N ASN A 349 -2.89 -17.86 24.29
CA ASN A 349 -3.16 -18.15 25.70
C ASN A 349 -4.55 -17.67 26.17
N ASP A 350 -5.27 -16.89 25.36
CA ASP A 350 -6.64 -16.42 25.64
C ASP A 350 -7.63 -17.25 24.79
N THR A 351 -8.27 -18.25 25.40
CA THR A 351 -9.02 -19.32 24.70
C THR A 351 -10.43 -18.96 24.21
N HIS A 352 -10.87 -17.71 24.23
CA HIS A 352 -12.22 -17.32 23.78
C HIS A 352 -12.20 -16.03 22.96
N TYR A 353 -12.11 -16.18 21.63
CA TYR A 353 -12.40 -15.10 20.68
C TYR A 353 -13.58 -15.52 19.80
N PRO A 354 -14.78 -14.94 19.99
CA PRO A 354 -15.91 -15.22 19.10
C PRO A 354 -15.58 -14.71 17.69
N MET A 355 -15.71 -15.60 16.70
CA MET A 355 -15.49 -15.28 15.29
C MET A 355 -16.79 -14.71 14.73
N LEU A 356 -16.77 -13.43 14.35
CA LEU A 356 -17.91 -12.81 13.67
C LEU A 356 -17.99 -13.36 12.24
N LEU A 357 -19.02 -14.15 11.95
CA LEU A 357 -19.35 -14.58 10.60
C LEU A 357 -20.08 -13.42 9.89
N LEU A 358 -19.35 -12.63 9.12
CA LEU A 358 -19.94 -11.66 8.20
C LEU A 358 -20.40 -12.39 6.93
N LEU A 359 -21.69 -12.65 6.84
CA LEU A 359 -22.32 -13.11 5.60
C LEU A 359 -22.28 -11.98 4.58
N ARG A 360 -21.48 -12.14 3.52
CA ARG A 360 -21.49 -11.24 2.37
C ARG A 360 -22.72 -11.54 1.52
N VAL A 361 -23.84 -10.92 1.84
CA VAL A 361 -25.05 -11.00 1.00
C VAL A 361 -24.77 -10.22 -0.28
N PHE A 362 -24.55 -10.94 -1.38
CA PHE A 362 -24.47 -10.32 -2.71
C PHE A 362 -25.88 -9.94 -3.14
N VAL A 363 -26.26 -8.68 -2.93
CA VAL A 363 -27.51 -8.15 -3.48
C VAL A 363 -27.32 -8.02 -5.00
N LEU A 364 -27.78 -9.00 -5.76
CA LEU A 364 -27.97 -8.88 -7.22
C LEU A 364 -29.28 -8.12 -7.47
N GLY A 365 -29.24 -6.79 -7.44
CA GLY A 365 -30.40 -5.97 -7.77
C GLY A 365 -30.01 -4.60 -8.31
N ARG A 366 -30.81 -4.09 -9.26
CA ARG A 366 -30.70 -2.76 -9.89
C ARG A 366 -30.84 -1.56 -8.93
N ARG A 367 -30.99 -1.78 -7.62
CA ARG A 367 -31.27 -0.74 -6.60
C ARG A 367 -30.04 -0.29 -5.81
N SER A 368 -28.87 -0.30 -6.44
CA SER A 368 -27.65 0.29 -5.87
C SER A 368 -26.80 0.96 -6.94
N GLU A 369 -27.44 1.71 -7.83
CA GLU A 369 -26.77 2.78 -8.59
C GLU A 369 -26.76 4.06 -7.76
#